data_AF-A0A2H0R468-F1
#
_entry.id   AF-A0A2H0R468-F1
#
_cell.length_a   1.000
_cell.length_b   1.000
_cell.length_c   1.000
_cell.angle_alpha   90.00
_cell.angle_beta   90.00
_cell.angle_gamma   90.00
#
_symmetry.space_group_name_H-M   'P 1'
#
loop_
_entity.id
_entity.type
_entity.pdbx_description
1 polymer ?
#
loop_
_entity_poly.entity_id
_entity_poly.type
_entity_poly.pdbx_seq_one_letter_code
_entity_poly.pdbx_strand_id
1 'polypeptide(L)' 'AISAGVTNVHINTEIRVAYRQGLDKALGDDPSLTTPYKFLAPAMAGMAKVAEEKLRIFSNL' A
#
# COMPACT_ATOMS: atom_id res chain seq x y z
N ALA A 1 1.66 19.93 -11.43
CA ALA A 1 2.83 19.88 -10.53
C ALA A 1 3.99 19.11 -11.17
N ILE A 2 3.81 17.82 -11.52
CA ILE A 2 4.86 17.01 -12.18
C ILE A 2 5.25 17.60 -13.53
N SER A 3 4.28 17.89 -14.42
CA SER A 3 4.56 18.56 -15.70
C SER A 3 5.15 19.97 -15.57
N ALA A 4 5.08 20.56 -14.37
CA ALA A 4 5.67 21.86 -14.05
C ALA A 4 7.07 21.75 -13.40
N GLY A 5 7.64 20.54 -13.32
CA GLY A 5 9.04 20.31 -12.89
C GLY A 5 9.22 19.56 -11.56
N VAL A 6 8.15 19.09 -10.89
CA VAL A 6 8.30 18.24 -9.69
C VAL A 6 8.79 16.84 -10.10
N THR A 7 9.94 16.42 -9.58
CA THR A 7 10.59 15.15 -9.93
C THR A 7 10.63 14.11 -8.80
N ASN A 8 10.28 14.49 -7.56
CA ASN A 8 10.22 13.59 -6.42
C ASN A 8 8.92 13.82 -5.63
N VAL A 9 8.12 12.77 -5.46
CA VAL A 9 6.83 12.80 -4.77
C VAL A 9 6.84 11.79 -3.63
N HIS A 10 6.72 12.27 -2.40
CA HIS A 10 6.61 11.41 -1.22
C HIS A 10 5.15 11.01 -0.98
N ILE A 11 4.88 9.70 -0.95
CA ILE A 11 3.59 9.13 -0.55
C ILE A 11 3.80 8.30 0.72
N ASN A 12 3.07 8.62 1.78
CA ASN A 12 3.26 7.94 3.05
C ASN A 12 1.92 7.60 3.70
N THR A 13 1.01 8.57 3.77
CA THR A 13 -0.32 8.39 4.35
C THR A 13 -1.09 7.26 3.66
N GLU A 14 -1.15 7.25 2.33
CA GLU A 14 -1.87 6.22 1.58
C GLU A 14 -1.25 4.83 1.76
N ILE A 15 0.08 4.76 1.84
CA ILE A 15 0.80 3.50 2.12
C ILE A 15 0.44 2.98 3.52
N ARG A 16 0.43 3.84 4.54
CA ARG A 16 0.03 3.45 5.90
C ARG A 16 -1.43 3.01 5.99
N VAL A 17 -2.32 3.68 5.28
CA VAL A 17 -3.74 3.31 5.22
C VAL A 17 -3.89 1.92 4.59
N ALA A 18 -3.25 1.67 3.44
CA ALA A 18 -3.30 0.37 2.77
C ALA A 18 -2.71 -0.76 3.63
N TYR A 19 -1.60 -0.49 4.31
CA TYR A 19 -1.02 -1.42 5.28
C TYR A 19 -2.02 -1.78 6.38
N ARG A 20 -2.61 -0.76 7.03
CA ARG A 20 -3.52 -0.95 8.16
C ARG A 20 -4.75 -1.74 7.74
N GLN A 21 -5.35 -1.39 6.61
CA GLN A 21 -6.52 -2.08 6.05
C GLN A 21 -6.23 -3.54 5.72
N GLY A 22 -5.10 -3.82 5.06
CA GLY A 22 -4.72 -5.20 4.73
C GLY A 22 -4.44 -6.04 5.98
N LEU A 23 -3.82 -5.44 7.00
CA LEU A 23 -3.58 -6.10 8.28
C LEU A 23 -4.87 -6.38 9.05
N ASP A 24 -5.75 -5.38 9.15
CA ASP A 24 -7.07 -5.53 9.81
C ASP A 24 -7.90 -6.61 9.14
N LYS A 25 -7.92 -6.62 7.82
CA LYS A 25 -8.61 -7.65 7.06
C LYS A 25 -8.04 -9.04 7.35
N ALA A 26 -6.73 -9.20 7.33
CA ALA A 26 -6.11 -10.50 7.57
C ALA A 26 -6.44 -11.06 8.96
N LEU A 27 -6.35 -10.22 9.99
CA LEU A 27 -6.63 -10.61 11.37
C LEU A 27 -8.13 -10.76 11.65
N GLY A 28 -8.99 -10.03 10.93
CA GLY A 28 -10.44 -10.18 10.99
C GLY A 28 -10.95 -11.42 10.28
N ASP A 29 -10.37 -11.78 9.13
CA ASP A 29 -10.75 -12.95 8.33
C ASP A 29 -10.35 -14.28 9.01
N ASP A 30 -9.20 -14.33 9.71
CA ASP A 30 -8.80 -15.47 10.54
C ASP A 30 -8.13 -14.99 11.85
N PRO A 31 -8.89 -14.91 12.96
CA PRO A 31 -8.38 -14.49 14.26
C PRO A 31 -7.32 -15.42 14.88
N SER A 32 -7.15 -16.63 14.36
CA SER A 32 -6.13 -17.58 14.84
C SER A 32 -4.76 -17.38 14.18
N LEU A 33 -4.67 -16.47 13.20
CA LEU A 33 -3.42 -16.12 12.52
C LEU A 33 -2.39 -15.54 13.50
N THR A 34 -1.41 -16.36 13.85
CA THR A 34 -0.24 -15.94 14.67
C THR A 34 0.99 -15.65 13.84
N THR A 35 1.01 -16.10 12.57
CA THR A 35 2.24 -16.14 11.78
C THR A 35 2.44 -14.86 10.96
N PRO A 36 3.51 -14.06 11.20
CA PRO A 36 3.67 -12.74 10.59
C PRO A 36 3.60 -12.70 9.07
N TYR A 37 4.36 -13.56 8.38
CA TYR A 37 4.36 -13.53 6.92
C TYR A 37 2.98 -13.84 6.29
N LYS A 38 2.08 -14.52 7.02
CA LYS A 38 0.73 -14.80 6.54
C LYS A 38 -0.18 -13.57 6.66
N PHE A 39 -0.21 -12.93 7.84
CA PHE A 39 -1.07 -11.75 8.04
C PHE A 39 -0.46 -10.45 7.46
N LEU A 40 0.85 -10.41 7.24
CA LEU A 40 1.52 -9.27 6.58
C LEU A 40 1.44 -9.34 5.05
N ALA A 41 1.32 -10.52 4.44
CA ALA A 41 1.19 -10.67 3.00
C ALA A 41 0.08 -9.79 2.38
N PRO A 42 -1.18 -9.79 2.89
CA PRO A 42 -2.23 -8.92 2.35
C PRO A 42 -1.96 -7.44 2.57
N ALA A 43 -1.33 -7.05 3.69
CA ALA A 43 -0.90 -5.67 3.92
C ALA A 43 0.15 -5.22 2.91
N MET A 44 1.13 -6.08 2.61
CA MET A 44 2.15 -5.82 1.57
C MET A 44 1.53 -5.72 0.18
N ALA A 45 0.60 -6.60 -0.16
CA ALA A 45 -0.11 -6.57 -1.44
C ALA A 45 -0.91 -5.26 -1.61
N GLY A 46 -1.60 -4.81 -0.55
CA GLY A 46 -2.31 -3.54 -0.55
C GLY A 46 -1.40 -2.34 -0.76
N MET A 47 -0.27 -2.28 -0.04
CA MET A 47 0.74 -1.23 -0.23
C MET A 47 1.32 -1.24 -1.65
N ALA A 48 1.64 -2.42 -2.19
CA ALA A 48 2.19 -2.57 -3.54
C ALA A 48 1.21 -2.06 -4.60
N LYS A 49 -0.09 -2.36 -4.45
CA LYS A 49 -1.13 -1.86 -5.34
C LYS A 49 -1.22 -0.32 -5.33
N VAL A 50 -1.22 0.29 -4.14
CA VAL A 50 -1.23 1.76 -4.03
C VAL A 50 0.02 2.38 -4.64
N ALA A 51 1.20 1.78 -4.41
CA ALA A 51 2.45 2.25 -5.01
C ALA A 51 2.40 2.17 -6.54
N GLU A 52 1.90 1.07 -7.10
CA GLU A 52 1.73 0.89 -8.54
C GLU A 52 0.76 1.92 -9.14
N GLU A 53 -0.41 2.12 -8.53
CA GLU A 53 -1.39 3.13 -8.97
C GLU A 53 -0.79 4.54 -8.97
N LYS A 54 -0.03 4.90 -7.93
CA LYS A 54 0.65 6.20 -7.85
C LYS A 54 1.75 6.34 -8.91
N LEU A 55 2.54 5.29 -9.14
CA LEU A 55 3.56 5.30 -10.20
C LEU A 55 2.93 5.50 -11.59
N ARG A 56 1.81 4.84 -11.89
CA ARG A 56 1.08 5.05 -13.15
C ARG A 56 0.66 6.51 -13.31
N ILE A 57 0.06 7.10 -12.27
CA ILE A 57 -0.33 8.51 -12.26
C ILE A 57 0.88 9.44 -12.45
N PHE A 58 2.00 9.18 -11.77
CA PHE A 58 3.18 10.04 -11.81
C PHE A 58 3.97 9.94 -13.10
N SER A 59 4.00 8.76 -13.71
CA SER A 59 4.66 8.48 -14.99
C SER A 59 3.78 8.74 -16.20
N ASN A 60 2.53 9.17 -16.00
CA ASN A 60 1.56 9.43 -17.06
C ASN A 60 1.30 8.18 -17.94
N LEU A 61 1.22 7.02 -17.28
CA LEU A 61 1.04 5.67 -17.83
C LEU A 61 -0.40 5.17 -17.68
#